data_AF-I4AAK4-F1
#
_entry.id   AF-I4AAK4-F1
#
_cell.length_a   1.000
_cell.length_b   1.000
_cell.length_c   1.000
_cell.angle_alpha   90.00
_cell.angle_beta   90.00
_cell.angle_gamma   90.00
#
_symmetry.space_group_name_H-M   'P 1'
#
loop_
_entity.id
_entity.type
_entity.pdbx_description
1 polymer ?
#
loop_
_entity_poly.entity_id
_entity_poly.type
_entity_poly.pdbx_seq_one_letter_code
_entity_poly.pdbx_strand_id
1 'polypeptide(L)'
;MKLFKLLIAIISVSLLVNGCAKDTDHILNLEFKPIDMKSEITIISEQAIGEISSELLADDALAFLYKPKTNQEEFNGGIKIKDRYYDVGQISVYQIGNEIEVKDLFGKKVIKFNGSLGVNYRQAIYILIEDLKPSVLLQVDGHVLEKDIDMDNEQEVVSTWGTLANTKIYKNIGNIIMVSDVNESVNAQVVVYRNDSNVFEIYQRPNEPRYYTLSNQILTEVQKP
;
A
#
# COMPACT_ATOMS: atom_id res chain seq x y z
N MET A 1 -71.91 13.10 -14.60
CA MET A 1 -71.42 12.81 -15.97
C MET A 1 -70.97 14.11 -16.59
N LYS A 2 -69.80 14.12 -17.26
CA LYS A 2 -69.02 15.27 -17.81
C LYS A 2 -68.18 15.97 -16.74
N LEU A 3 -66.90 15.63 -16.47
CA LEU A 3 -65.75 15.26 -17.31
C LEU A 3 -65.29 16.37 -18.28
N PHE A 4 -64.03 16.76 -18.08
CA PHE A 4 -63.08 17.49 -18.93
C PHE A 4 -63.17 19.01 -19.11
N LYS A 5 -62.11 19.69 -18.61
CA LYS A 5 -61.14 20.55 -19.35
C LYS A 5 -60.10 21.06 -18.33
N LEU A 6 -59.00 20.33 -18.12
CA LEU A 6 -57.67 20.58 -18.70
C LEU A 6 -57.24 22.06 -18.71
N LEU A 7 -56.35 22.43 -17.79
CA LEU A 7 -55.27 23.38 -18.06
C LEU A 7 -54.08 23.02 -17.15
N ILE A 8 -53.11 22.31 -17.69
CA ILE A 8 -51.82 22.07 -17.06
C ILE A 8 -50.92 23.24 -17.46
N ALA A 9 -50.65 24.15 -16.53
CA ALA A 9 -49.62 25.16 -16.70
C ALA A 9 -48.28 24.53 -16.30
N ILE A 10 -47.49 24.10 -17.30
CA ILE A 10 -46.10 23.73 -17.11
C ILE A 10 -45.31 25.02 -16.95
N ILE A 11 -44.98 25.40 -15.72
CA ILE A 11 -43.99 26.45 -15.47
C ILE A 11 -42.63 25.75 -15.46
N SER A 12 -41.97 25.79 -16.61
CA SER A 12 -40.55 25.49 -16.74
C SER A 12 -39.75 26.60 -16.05
N VAL A 13 -39.46 26.43 -14.77
CA VAL A 13 -38.41 27.22 -14.12
C VAL A 13 -37.08 26.60 -14.54
N SER A 14 -36.56 27.05 -15.67
CA SER A 14 -35.15 26.89 -16.00
C SER A 14 -34.35 27.77 -15.05
N LEU A 15 -33.97 27.21 -13.90
CA LEU A 15 -32.85 27.74 -13.12
C LEU A 15 -31.61 27.62 -14.01
N LEU A 16 -31.28 28.74 -14.65
CA LEU A 16 -29.95 29.06 -15.14
C LEU A 16 -28.99 28.92 -13.96
N VAL A 17 -28.38 27.74 -13.82
CA VAL A 17 -27.13 27.61 -13.08
C VAL A 17 -26.08 28.30 -13.94
N ASN A 18 -26.00 29.62 -13.80
CA ASN A 18 -24.87 30.39 -14.28
C ASN A 18 -23.61 29.75 -13.71
N GLY A 19 -22.66 29.52 -14.62
CA GLY A 19 -21.40 28.87 -14.34
C GLY A 19 -20.69 29.46 -13.13
N CYS A 20 -20.43 28.58 -12.17
CA CYS A 20 -19.21 28.62 -11.38
C CYS A 20 -18.63 27.20 -11.44
N ALA A 21 -18.19 26.80 -12.64
CA ALA A 21 -17.17 25.76 -12.74
C ALA A 21 -15.90 26.38 -12.16
N LYS A 22 -15.82 26.35 -10.83
CA LYS A 22 -14.62 26.72 -10.08
C LYS A 22 -13.56 25.71 -10.49
N ASP A 23 -12.40 26.18 -10.94
CA ASP A 23 -11.24 25.41 -11.38
C ASP A 23 -11.05 24.12 -10.55
N THR A 24 -11.59 22.98 -11.02
CA THR A 24 -11.46 21.67 -10.37
C THR A 24 -10.23 20.92 -10.85
N ASP A 25 -9.47 21.46 -11.80
CA ASP A 25 -8.26 20.84 -12.37
C ASP A 25 -7.09 20.76 -11.39
N HIS A 26 -7.22 21.39 -10.21
CA HIS A 26 -6.22 21.41 -9.15
C HIS A 26 -6.52 20.44 -8.00
N ILE A 27 -7.65 19.71 -8.05
CA ILE A 27 -8.10 18.81 -6.99
C ILE A 27 -8.36 17.43 -7.59
N LEU A 28 -7.65 16.41 -7.11
CA LEU A 28 -7.78 15.03 -7.57
C LEU A 28 -8.22 14.15 -6.39
N ASN A 29 -9.26 13.35 -6.58
CA ASN A 29 -9.73 12.44 -5.53
C ASN A 29 -9.05 11.08 -5.68
N LEU A 30 -8.63 10.51 -4.55
CA LEU A 30 -8.15 9.14 -4.51
C LEU A 30 -9.32 8.18 -4.29
N GLU A 31 -9.34 7.09 -5.04
CA GLU A 31 -10.28 6.01 -4.82
C GLU A 31 -9.62 4.93 -3.95
N PHE A 32 -10.12 4.75 -2.73
CA PHE A 32 -9.66 3.72 -1.81
C PHE A 32 -10.59 2.51 -1.84
N LYS A 33 -10.01 1.32 -1.96
CA LYS A 33 -10.72 0.04 -1.97
C LYS A 33 -10.15 -0.90 -0.91
N PRO A 34 -10.96 -1.78 -0.30
CA PRO A 34 -10.44 -2.81 0.60
C PRO A 34 -9.44 -3.69 -0.14
N ILE A 35 -8.34 -4.05 0.51
CA ILE A 35 -7.42 -5.04 -0.04
C ILE A 35 -7.99 -6.45 0.09
N ASP A 36 -7.99 -7.22 -1.01
CA ASP A 36 -8.22 -8.67 -0.97
C ASP A 36 -6.86 -9.36 -0.85
N MET A 37 -6.46 -9.67 0.38
CA MET A 37 -5.16 -10.27 0.65
C MET A 37 -5.26 -11.80 0.69
N LYS A 38 -4.46 -12.47 -0.16
CA LYS A 38 -4.49 -13.93 -0.33
C LYS A 38 -3.27 -14.65 0.22
N SER A 39 -2.36 -13.94 0.88
CA SER A 39 -1.12 -14.52 1.39
C SER A 39 -1.36 -15.25 2.70
N GLU A 40 -1.01 -16.53 2.73
CA GLU A 40 -1.16 -17.39 3.90
C GLU A 40 0.21 -17.79 4.45
N ILE A 41 0.31 -17.81 5.78
CA ILE A 41 1.47 -18.34 6.49
C ILE A 41 1.22 -19.82 6.73
N THR A 42 2.16 -20.66 6.34
CA THR A 42 2.04 -22.12 6.50
C THR A 42 2.92 -22.63 7.63
N ILE A 43 2.54 -23.73 8.26
CA ILE A 43 3.38 -24.40 9.25
C ILE A 43 4.36 -25.31 8.53
N ILE A 44 5.63 -25.25 8.89
CA ILE A 44 6.69 -26.08 8.32
C ILE A 44 7.40 -26.89 9.39
N SER A 45 8.05 -27.98 8.97
CA SER A 45 8.95 -28.72 9.84
C SER A 45 10.31 -28.05 9.90
N GLU A 46 10.98 -28.16 11.04
CA GLU A 46 12.36 -27.68 11.20
C GLU A 46 13.31 -28.34 10.19
N GLN A 47 13.04 -29.58 9.79
CA GLN A 47 13.86 -30.29 8.81
C GLN A 47 13.79 -29.67 7.41
N ALA A 48 12.76 -28.89 7.08
CA ALA A 48 12.63 -28.17 5.81
C ALA A 48 13.49 -26.90 5.75
N ILE A 49 13.91 -26.37 6.91
CA ILE A 49 14.73 -25.17 7.03
C ILE A 49 16.19 -25.54 6.74
N GLY A 50 16.79 -24.89 5.74
CA GLY A 50 18.21 -25.03 5.40
C GLY A 50 19.05 -23.98 6.12
N GLU A 51 19.92 -23.30 5.39
CA GLU A 51 20.78 -22.24 5.93
C GLU A 51 19.96 -21.03 6.37
N ILE A 52 20.21 -20.54 7.59
CA ILE A 52 19.64 -19.30 8.12
C ILE A 52 20.66 -18.18 7.91
N SER A 53 20.24 -17.07 7.32
CA SER A 53 21.12 -15.94 6.95
C SER A 53 20.90 -14.68 7.77
N SER A 54 19.77 -14.56 8.47
CA SER A 54 19.44 -13.42 9.33
C SER A 54 18.40 -13.84 10.38
N GLU A 55 18.47 -13.24 11.56
CA GLU A 55 17.57 -13.53 12.67
C GLU A 55 17.24 -12.24 13.44
N LEU A 56 16.01 -12.13 13.92
CA LEU A 56 15.53 -11.04 14.76
C LEU A 56 14.56 -11.58 15.82
N LEU A 57 14.89 -11.36 17.09
CA LEU A 57 13.98 -11.64 18.20
C LEU A 57 12.99 -10.48 18.37
N ALA A 58 11.70 -10.78 18.31
CA ALA A 58 10.60 -9.85 18.50
C ALA A 58 9.59 -10.45 19.50
N ASP A 59 9.68 -10.01 20.75
CA ASP A 59 8.90 -10.53 21.87
C ASP A 59 9.06 -12.07 22.01
N ASP A 60 7.96 -12.84 21.86
CA ASP A 60 7.96 -14.31 21.95
C ASP A 60 8.25 -15.01 20.60
N ALA A 61 8.63 -14.26 19.57
CA ALA A 61 8.86 -14.76 18.23
C ALA A 61 10.30 -14.52 17.75
N LEU A 62 10.88 -15.51 17.11
CA LEU A 62 12.13 -15.38 16.35
C LEU A 62 11.77 -15.32 14.87
N ALA A 63 11.93 -14.16 14.24
CA ALA A 63 11.87 -14.02 12.80
C ALA A 63 13.24 -14.31 12.19
N PHE A 64 13.28 -14.94 11.03
CA PHE A 64 14.53 -15.31 10.38
C PHE A 64 14.39 -15.39 8.86
N LEU A 65 15.50 -15.23 8.15
CA LEU A 65 15.59 -15.53 6.72
C LEU A 65 16.29 -16.86 6.54
N TYR A 66 15.76 -17.73 5.69
CA TYR A 66 16.37 -19.03 5.44
C TYR A 66 16.26 -19.46 3.98
N LYS A 67 17.15 -20.37 3.56
CA LYS A 67 17.03 -21.11 2.31
C LYS A 67 16.30 -22.42 2.55
N PRO A 68 15.14 -22.68 1.93
CA PRO A 68 14.48 -23.99 2.01
C PRO A 68 15.41 -25.11 1.55
N LYS A 69 15.46 -26.26 2.24
CA LYS A 69 16.32 -27.38 1.78
C LYS A 69 15.98 -27.89 0.39
N THR A 70 14.73 -27.69 -0.04
CA THR A 70 14.23 -28.06 -1.37
C THR A 70 14.55 -27.04 -2.46
N ASN A 71 14.85 -25.78 -2.09
CA ASN A 71 15.19 -24.71 -3.03
C ASN A 71 16.25 -23.77 -2.43
N GLN A 72 17.47 -23.84 -2.95
CA GLN A 72 18.62 -23.07 -2.45
C GLN A 72 18.87 -21.75 -3.21
N GLU A 73 18.01 -21.45 -4.19
CA GLU A 73 18.10 -20.22 -5.01
C GLU A 73 17.32 -19.05 -4.39
N GLU A 74 16.45 -19.33 -3.43
CA GLU A 74 15.53 -18.36 -2.84
C GLU A 74 15.71 -18.27 -1.33
N PHE A 75 15.41 -17.10 -0.78
CA PHE A 75 15.37 -16.83 0.64
C PHE A 75 13.91 -16.62 1.05
N ASN A 76 13.45 -17.45 1.98
CA ASN A 76 12.14 -17.35 2.59
C ASN A 76 12.21 -16.66 3.95
N GLY A 77 11.09 -16.10 4.36
CA GLY A 77 10.86 -15.59 5.70
C GLY A 77 10.35 -16.72 6.58
N GLY A 78 10.94 -16.86 7.75
CA GLY A 78 10.53 -17.81 8.76
C GLY A 78 10.15 -17.10 10.05
N ILE A 79 9.19 -17.65 10.77
CA ILE A 79 8.87 -17.26 12.14
C ILE A 79 8.87 -18.50 13.01
N LYS A 80 9.54 -18.45 14.16
CA LYS A 80 9.47 -19.45 15.20
C LYS A 80 8.78 -18.87 16.42
N ILE A 81 7.73 -19.54 16.87
CA ILE A 81 7.03 -19.22 18.11
C ILE A 81 6.95 -20.51 18.94
N LYS A 82 7.57 -20.51 20.12
CA LYS A 82 7.78 -21.73 20.92
C LYS A 82 8.46 -22.82 20.07
N ASP A 83 7.82 -23.97 19.93
CA ASP A 83 8.32 -25.13 19.19
C ASP A 83 7.76 -25.25 17.76
N ARG A 84 7.12 -24.19 17.25
CA ARG A 84 6.51 -24.19 15.91
C ARG A 84 7.25 -23.25 14.97
N TYR A 85 7.46 -23.73 13.75
CA TYR A 85 8.04 -22.98 12.65
C TYR A 85 6.96 -22.68 11.61
N TYR A 86 6.99 -21.46 11.13
CA TYR A 86 6.05 -20.90 10.16
C TYR A 86 6.83 -20.38 8.96
N ASP A 87 6.39 -20.72 7.75
CA ASP A 87 6.91 -20.18 6.49
C ASP A 87 6.01 -19.01 6.08
N VAL A 88 6.63 -17.83 6.02
CA VAL A 88 6.04 -16.58 5.53
C VAL A 88 6.00 -16.56 4.01
N GLY A 89 6.81 -17.40 3.35
CA GLY A 89 6.98 -17.46 1.91
C GLY A 89 8.27 -16.76 1.45
N GLN A 90 8.39 -16.65 0.13
CA GLN A 90 9.56 -16.08 -0.53
C GLN A 90 9.72 -14.59 -0.21
N ILE A 91 10.90 -14.20 0.24
CA ILE A 91 11.27 -12.80 0.51
C ILE A 91 12.22 -12.27 -0.58
N SER A 92 13.12 -13.12 -1.07
CA SER A 92 14.16 -12.67 -2.00
C SER A 92 14.73 -13.80 -2.85
N VAL A 93 15.26 -13.45 -4.02
CA VAL A 93 16.13 -14.31 -4.85
C VAL A 93 17.62 -13.94 -4.68
N TYR A 94 17.92 -12.89 -3.91
CA TYR A 94 19.27 -12.42 -3.65
C TYR A 94 19.59 -12.49 -2.15
N GLN A 95 20.87 -12.67 -1.82
CA GLN A 95 21.31 -12.69 -0.42
C GLN A 95 21.44 -11.30 0.20
N ILE A 96 21.78 -10.30 -0.63
CA ILE A 96 22.16 -8.96 -0.18
C ILE A 96 20.95 -8.03 -0.20
N GLY A 97 20.83 -7.19 0.83
CA GLY A 97 19.81 -6.14 0.90
C GLY A 97 18.44 -6.63 1.38
N ASN A 98 18.41 -7.82 2.01
CA ASN A 98 17.24 -8.30 2.73
C ASN A 98 17.33 -7.86 4.19
N GLU A 99 16.20 -7.44 4.75
CA GLU A 99 16.12 -6.90 6.11
C GLU A 99 14.93 -7.51 6.85
N ILE A 100 15.10 -7.71 8.15
CA ILE A 100 14.02 -8.04 9.09
C ILE A 100 14.01 -6.93 10.12
N GLU A 101 12.84 -6.32 10.34
CA GLU A 101 12.70 -5.21 11.28
C GLU A 101 11.40 -5.34 12.09
N VAL A 102 11.37 -4.79 13.29
CA VAL A 102 10.14 -4.56 14.04
C VAL A 102 9.72 -3.11 13.82
N LYS A 103 8.45 -2.89 13.48
CA LYS A 103 7.87 -1.55 13.30
C LYS A 103 6.49 -1.45 13.90
N ASP A 104 6.06 -0.23 14.17
CA ASP A 104 4.66 0.08 14.39
C ASP A 104 4.03 0.45 13.04
N LEU A 105 2.93 -0.21 12.68
CA LEU A 105 2.16 0.07 11.47
C LEU A 105 0.67 -0.06 11.78
N PHE A 106 -0.12 0.96 11.41
CA PHE A 106 -1.57 1.00 11.68
C PHE A 106 -1.94 0.72 13.15
N GLY A 107 -1.13 1.27 14.08
CA GLY A 107 -1.30 1.07 15.52
C GLY A 107 -0.96 -0.34 16.03
N LYS A 108 -0.34 -1.19 15.19
CA LYS A 108 0.06 -2.55 15.53
C LYS A 108 1.57 -2.71 15.43
N LYS A 109 2.18 -3.39 16.40
CA LYS A 109 3.57 -3.84 16.31
C LYS A 109 3.65 -5.02 15.33
N VAL A 110 4.47 -4.90 14.30
CA VAL A 110 4.61 -5.88 13.22
C VAL A 110 6.08 -6.22 12.96
N ILE A 111 6.30 -7.40 12.41
CA ILE A 111 7.59 -7.83 11.87
C ILE A 111 7.55 -7.57 10.36
N LYS A 112 8.41 -6.70 9.86
CA LYS A 112 8.59 -6.42 8.44
C LYS A 112 9.73 -7.27 7.89
N PHE A 113 9.44 -8.07 6.88
CA PHE A 113 10.44 -8.65 5.99
C PHE A 113 10.53 -7.77 4.75
N ASN A 114 11.74 -7.38 4.37
CA ASN A 114 12.00 -6.60 3.17
C ASN A 114 13.01 -7.35 2.30
N GLY A 115 12.74 -7.48 1.01
CA GLY A 115 13.58 -8.25 0.10
C GLY A 115 13.38 -7.89 -1.37
N SER A 116 13.99 -8.69 -2.24
CA SER A 116 14.03 -8.43 -3.67
C SER A 116 13.84 -9.72 -4.47
N LEU A 117 12.73 -9.78 -5.21
CA LEU A 117 12.37 -10.90 -6.09
C LEU A 117 12.93 -10.73 -7.51
N GLY A 118 13.71 -9.67 -7.76
CA GLY A 118 14.38 -9.40 -9.04
C GLY A 118 15.11 -8.06 -9.02
N VAL A 119 15.98 -7.79 -9.99
CA VAL A 119 16.87 -6.60 -10.00
C VAL A 119 16.15 -5.28 -9.67
N ASN A 120 14.90 -5.14 -10.14
CA ASN A 120 14.06 -3.95 -9.93
C ASN A 120 12.71 -4.29 -9.28
N TYR A 121 12.60 -5.42 -8.57
CA TYR A 121 11.36 -5.87 -7.98
C TYR A 121 11.54 -6.16 -6.48
N ARG A 122 11.26 -5.15 -5.67
CA ARG A 122 11.28 -5.23 -4.21
C ARG A 122 9.92 -5.63 -3.66
N GLN A 123 9.92 -6.18 -2.45
CA GLN A 123 8.72 -6.51 -1.72
C GLN A 123 8.93 -6.31 -0.22
N ALA A 124 7.86 -5.90 0.45
CA ALA A 124 7.75 -5.92 1.90
C ALA A 124 6.55 -6.77 2.35
N ILE A 125 6.76 -7.62 3.35
CA ILE A 125 5.71 -8.41 4.00
C ILE A 125 5.67 -8.04 5.47
N TYR A 126 4.51 -7.58 5.94
CA TYR A 126 4.26 -7.21 7.32
C TYR A 126 3.50 -8.32 8.03
N ILE A 127 4.11 -8.88 9.06
CA ILE A 127 3.55 -9.98 9.84
C ILE A 127 3.09 -9.46 11.19
N LEU A 128 1.83 -9.73 11.49
CA LEU A 128 1.23 -9.52 12.79
C LEU A 128 1.26 -10.82 13.58
N ILE A 129 1.57 -10.74 14.87
CA ILE A 129 1.50 -11.89 15.77
C ILE A 129 0.46 -11.57 16.84
N GLU A 130 -0.66 -12.30 16.78
CA GLU A 130 -1.74 -12.22 17.76
C GLU A 130 -2.01 -13.63 18.30
N ASP A 131 -2.17 -13.76 19.62
CA ASP A 131 -2.40 -15.04 20.29
C ASP A 131 -1.42 -16.15 19.89
N LEU A 132 -0.13 -15.79 19.77
CA LEU A 132 0.96 -16.69 19.35
C LEU A 132 0.76 -17.29 17.95
N LYS A 133 -0.04 -16.64 17.10
CA LYS A 133 -0.28 -17.04 15.72
C LYS A 133 0.16 -15.90 14.79
N PRO A 134 1.09 -16.16 13.87
CA PRO A 134 1.47 -15.17 12.88
C PRO A 134 0.42 -15.14 11.76
N SER A 135 0.15 -13.95 11.23
CA SER A 135 -0.66 -13.71 10.03
C SER A 135 -0.06 -12.57 9.21
N VAL A 136 -0.23 -12.62 7.89
CA VAL A 136 0.12 -11.48 7.05
C VAL A 136 -0.88 -10.36 7.35
N LEU A 137 -0.38 -9.19 7.75
CA LEU A 137 -1.18 -7.97 7.88
C LEU A 137 -1.25 -7.22 6.55
N LEU A 138 -0.12 -7.16 5.85
CA LEU A 138 -0.01 -6.46 4.58
C LEU A 138 1.17 -7.03 3.79
N GLN A 139 0.99 -7.19 2.48
CA GLN A 139 2.07 -7.49 1.54
C GLN A 139 2.06 -6.46 0.42
N VAL A 140 3.23 -5.89 0.15
CA VAL A 140 3.39 -4.75 -0.76
C VAL A 140 4.56 -5.00 -1.68
N ASP A 141 4.32 -4.81 -2.96
CA ASP A 141 5.34 -4.83 -3.99
C ASP A 141 5.84 -3.42 -4.27
N GLY A 142 7.14 -3.27 -4.50
CA GLY A 142 7.80 -2.01 -4.82
C GLY A 142 8.73 -1.49 -3.74
N HIS A 143 9.24 -0.28 -3.96
CA HIS A 143 9.96 0.47 -2.94
C HIS A 143 8.96 1.04 -1.96
N VAL A 144 9.08 0.61 -0.71
CA VAL A 144 8.11 0.93 0.33
C VAL A 144 8.65 2.00 1.29
N LEU A 145 7.79 2.96 1.62
CA LEU A 145 8.00 3.96 2.66
C LEU A 145 6.80 3.96 3.61
N GLU A 146 7.07 3.95 4.91
CA GLU A 146 6.05 4.12 5.94
C GLU A 146 6.15 5.54 6.51
N LYS A 147 5.11 6.37 6.35
CA LYS A 147 5.13 7.77 6.76
C LYS A 147 3.70 8.30 6.83
N ASP A 148 3.45 9.19 7.79
CA ASP A 148 2.25 10.04 7.80
C ASP A 148 2.37 11.08 6.67
N ILE A 149 1.73 10.78 5.54
CA ILE A 149 1.82 11.61 4.32
C ILE A 149 0.66 12.59 4.19
N ASP A 150 -0.46 12.36 4.91
CA ASP A 150 -1.65 13.22 4.88
C ASP A 150 -1.86 14.07 6.15
N MET A 151 -0.90 13.97 7.09
CA MET A 151 -0.77 14.75 8.32
C MET A 151 -1.89 14.50 9.33
N ASP A 152 -2.43 13.28 9.39
CA ASP A 152 -3.44 12.90 10.37
C ASP A 152 -2.89 12.18 11.62
N ASN A 153 -1.56 12.05 11.72
CA ASN A 153 -0.80 11.33 12.76
C ASN A 153 -0.88 9.80 12.68
N GLU A 154 -1.47 9.23 11.63
CA GLU A 154 -1.32 7.81 11.31
C GLU A 154 -0.37 7.63 10.14
N GLN A 155 0.42 6.55 10.14
CA GLN A 155 1.32 6.28 9.04
C GLN A 155 0.58 5.57 7.90
N GLU A 156 0.76 6.06 6.68
CA GLU A 156 0.47 5.31 5.47
C GLU A 156 1.68 4.47 5.06
N VAL A 157 1.40 3.46 4.24
CA VAL A 157 2.43 2.80 3.42
C VAL A 157 2.33 3.33 2.01
N VAL A 158 3.38 3.95 1.51
CA VAL A 158 3.51 4.33 0.10
C VAL A 158 4.41 3.33 -0.58
N SER A 159 3.94 2.76 -1.69
CA SER A 159 4.76 1.91 -2.54
C SER A 159 4.87 2.46 -3.93
N THR A 160 6.08 2.47 -4.47
CA THR A 160 6.35 2.86 -5.86
C THR A 160 7.18 1.80 -6.57
N TRP A 161 6.77 1.40 -7.77
CA TRP A 161 7.52 0.44 -8.59
C TRP A 161 7.41 0.73 -10.09
N GLY A 162 8.27 0.06 -10.87
CA GLY A 162 8.28 0.12 -12.32
C GLY A 162 9.07 1.31 -12.89
N THR A 163 9.52 1.17 -14.14
CA THR A 163 10.22 2.24 -14.87
C THR A 163 9.30 3.43 -15.15
N LEU A 164 8.05 3.14 -15.50
CA LEU A 164 6.95 4.10 -15.42
C LEU A 164 6.35 3.92 -14.03
N ALA A 165 6.72 4.83 -13.12
CA ALA A 165 6.39 4.70 -11.72
C ALA A 165 4.86 4.58 -11.52
N ASN A 166 4.45 3.45 -10.98
CA ASN A 166 3.12 3.26 -10.42
C ASN A 166 3.23 3.36 -8.90
N THR A 167 2.36 4.16 -8.30
CA THR A 167 2.36 4.43 -6.86
C THR A 167 1.03 4.02 -6.23
N LYS A 168 1.11 3.23 -5.16
CA LYS A 168 -0.01 2.88 -4.29
C LYS A 168 0.16 3.46 -2.90
N ILE A 169 -0.97 3.80 -2.29
CA ILE A 169 -1.05 4.24 -0.89
C ILE A 169 -1.94 3.25 -0.15
N TYR A 170 -1.45 2.73 0.96
CA TYR A 170 -2.19 1.86 1.87
C TYR A 170 -2.42 2.60 3.18
N LYS A 171 -3.66 2.59 3.64
CA LYS A 171 -4.09 3.26 4.88
C LYS A 171 -5.08 2.37 5.64
N ASN A 172 -5.07 2.44 6.96
CA ASN A 172 -6.11 1.84 7.78
C ASN A 172 -7.30 2.79 7.89
N ILE A 173 -8.49 2.37 7.47
CA ILE A 173 -9.74 3.15 7.59
C ILE A 173 -10.75 2.27 8.33
N GLY A 174 -11.05 2.61 9.58
CA GLY A 174 -12.03 1.87 10.38
C GLY A 174 -11.66 0.40 10.60
N ASN A 175 -10.37 0.11 10.85
CA ASN A 175 -9.80 -1.24 11.00
C ASN A 175 -9.80 -2.09 9.72
N ILE A 176 -10.02 -1.47 8.56
CA ILE A 176 -9.87 -2.12 7.25
C ILE A 176 -8.68 -1.47 6.55
N ILE A 177 -7.74 -2.29 6.10
CA ILE A 177 -6.65 -1.81 5.25
C ILE A 177 -7.23 -1.55 3.86
N MET A 178 -7.14 -0.29 3.46
CA MET A 178 -7.59 0.21 2.18
C MET A 178 -6.37 0.54 1.33
N VAL A 179 -6.48 0.33 0.02
CA VAL A 179 -5.46 0.68 -0.96
C VAL A 179 -6.04 1.61 -2.01
N SER A 180 -5.27 2.62 -2.39
CA SER A 180 -5.52 3.43 -3.58
C SER A 180 -4.35 3.28 -4.54
N ASP A 181 -4.63 2.89 -5.78
CA ASP A 181 -3.71 3.09 -6.89
C ASP A 181 -3.85 4.53 -7.36
N VAL A 182 -2.81 5.32 -7.11
CA VAL A 182 -2.85 6.78 -7.34
C VAL A 182 -2.91 7.05 -8.85
N ASN A 183 -2.16 6.28 -9.65
CA ASN A 183 -2.16 6.39 -11.10
C ASN A 183 -3.56 6.16 -11.67
N GLU A 184 -4.22 5.07 -11.24
CA GLU A 184 -5.59 4.75 -11.68
C GLU A 184 -6.59 5.81 -11.22
N SER A 185 -6.54 6.22 -9.95
CA SER A 185 -7.49 7.18 -9.36
C SER A 185 -7.50 8.53 -10.08
N VAL A 186 -6.33 8.97 -10.56
CA VAL A 186 -6.16 10.30 -11.17
C VAL A 186 -5.89 10.25 -12.68
N ASN A 187 -6.03 9.06 -13.29
CA ASN A 187 -5.77 8.79 -14.70
C ASN A 187 -4.40 9.33 -15.16
N ALA A 188 -3.34 9.01 -14.41
CA ALA A 188 -1.97 9.44 -14.69
C ALA A 188 -1.10 8.30 -15.20
N GLN A 189 -0.16 8.63 -16.09
CA GLN A 189 0.79 7.67 -16.66
C GLN A 189 1.90 7.34 -15.68
N VAL A 190 2.38 8.33 -14.94
CA VAL A 190 3.46 8.20 -13.97
C VAL A 190 3.10 8.99 -12.71
N VAL A 191 3.27 8.36 -11.55
CA VAL A 191 3.16 9.02 -10.25
C VAL A 191 4.39 8.63 -9.45
N VAL A 192 5.11 9.63 -8.95
CA VAL A 192 6.27 9.46 -8.08
C VAL A 192 6.00 10.18 -6.77
N TYR A 193 6.13 9.49 -5.65
CA TYR A 193 6.12 10.13 -4.35
C TYR A 193 7.50 10.67 -3.98
N ARG A 194 7.59 11.95 -3.64
CA ARG A 194 8.82 12.66 -3.24
C ARG A 194 8.86 12.79 -1.72
N ASN A 195 9.60 11.90 -1.07
CA ASN A 195 9.64 11.80 0.39
C ASN A 195 10.20 13.06 1.08
N ASP A 196 11.19 13.71 0.47
CA ASP A 196 11.87 14.90 0.98
C ASP A 196 10.94 16.11 1.12
N SER A 197 9.99 16.24 0.20
CA SER A 197 9.06 17.36 0.10
C SER A 197 7.61 17.01 0.46
N ASN A 198 7.32 15.72 0.69
CA ASN A 198 5.98 15.22 0.99
C ASN A 198 4.96 15.53 -0.11
N VAL A 199 5.37 15.41 -1.38
CA VAL A 199 4.50 15.67 -2.54
C VAL A 199 4.46 14.49 -3.51
N PHE A 200 3.36 14.39 -4.24
CA PHE A 200 3.19 13.53 -5.39
C PHE A 200 3.53 14.32 -6.65
N GLU A 201 4.47 13.82 -7.43
CA GLU A 201 4.76 14.31 -8.77
C GLU A 201 4.00 13.47 -9.78
N ILE A 202 3.03 14.09 -10.46
CA ILE A 202 2.03 13.41 -11.29
C ILE A 202 2.17 13.85 -12.74
N TYR A 203 2.34 12.88 -13.62
CA TYR A 203 2.42 13.05 -15.07
C TYR A 203 1.16 12.48 -15.73
N GLN A 204 0.18 13.35 -15.98
CA GLN A 204 -0.95 13.02 -16.87
C GLN A 204 -0.55 13.17 -18.35
N ARG A 205 0.45 14.00 -18.63
CA ARG A 205 1.10 14.16 -19.94
C ARG A 205 2.62 14.03 -19.81
N PRO A 206 3.32 13.52 -20.84
CA PRO A 206 4.78 13.44 -20.82
C PRO A 206 5.44 14.80 -20.60
N ASN A 207 6.46 14.86 -19.75
CA ASN A 207 7.27 16.06 -19.46
C ASN A 207 6.54 17.27 -18.85
N GLU A 208 5.29 17.11 -18.41
CA GLU A 208 4.50 18.16 -17.76
C GLU A 208 4.06 17.71 -16.34
N PRO A 209 5.01 17.56 -15.38
CA PRO A 209 4.64 17.17 -14.02
C PRO A 209 3.87 18.27 -13.31
N ARG A 210 2.86 17.88 -12.53
CA ARG A 210 2.23 18.70 -11.51
C ARG A 210 2.48 18.10 -10.13
N TYR A 211 2.54 18.95 -9.10
CA TYR A 211 2.89 18.55 -7.74
C TYR A 211 1.68 18.64 -6.84
N TYR A 212 1.45 17.64 -6.00
CA TYR A 212 0.26 17.58 -5.14
C TYR A 212 0.61 17.16 -3.72
N THR A 213 -0.11 17.70 -2.74
CA THR A 213 -0.10 17.21 -1.35
C THR A 213 -1.37 16.42 -1.08
N LEU A 214 -1.29 15.40 -0.24
CA LEU A 214 -2.45 14.62 0.16
C LEU A 214 -3.02 15.17 1.47
N SER A 215 -4.34 15.28 1.56
CA SER A 215 -5.06 15.48 2.81
C SER A 215 -6.46 14.92 2.68
N ASN A 216 -6.92 14.10 3.63
CA ASN A 216 -8.26 13.50 3.64
C ASN A 216 -8.62 12.82 2.30
N GLN A 217 -7.71 12.02 1.74
CA GLN A 217 -7.88 11.31 0.45
C GLN A 217 -7.99 12.22 -0.78
N ILE A 218 -7.70 13.51 -0.64
CA ILE A 218 -7.74 14.50 -1.70
C ILE A 218 -6.32 15.00 -1.97
N LEU A 219 -5.90 14.93 -3.22
CA LEU A 219 -4.68 15.55 -3.72
C LEU A 219 -4.97 16.99 -4.15
N THR A 220 -4.28 17.95 -3.53
CA THR A 220 -4.38 19.37 -3.87
C THR A 220 -3.09 19.86 -4.50
N GLU A 221 -3.19 20.50 -5.66
CA GLU A 221 -2.03 21.00 -6.40
C GLU A 221 -1.27 22.05 -5.58
N VAL A 222 0.05 21.95 -5.61
CA VAL A 222 0.99 22.87 -4.98
C VAL A 222 2.02 23.33 -6.01
N GLN A 223 2.67 24.45 -5.71
CA GLN A 223 3.82 24.89 -6.49
C GLN A 223 4.95 23.86 -6.37
N LYS A 224 5.79 23.79 -7.41
CA LYS A 224 6.97 22.93 -7.38
C LYS A 224 7.81 23.25 -6.12
N PRO A 225 8.12 22.23 -5.30
CA PRO A 225 8.94 22.41 -4.10
C PRO A 225 10.39 22.75 -4.45
#